data_AF-A0A2D4FKG3-F1
#
_entry.id   AF-A0A2D4FKG3-F1
#
_cell.length_a   1.000
_cell.length_b   1.000
_cell.length_c   1.000
_cell.angle_alpha   90.00
_cell.angle_beta   90.00
_cell.angle_gamma   90.00
#
_symmetry.space_group_name_H-M   'P 1'
#
loop_
_entity.id
_entity.type
_entity.pdbx_description
1 polymer ?
#
loop_
_entity_poly.entity_id
_entity_poly.type
_entity_poly.pdbx_seq_one_letter_code
_entity_poly.pdbx_strand_id
1 'polypeptide(L)'
;QLPFAQNRVVDRVQGLEAHFEVLYSHVCQLLCVCLLDVIAQCILPQAGKGENEDEKLNEVMQEAWKYNRECKLLRDTLQTFSWNGRGFTDKVDRLKLAEIVKQVIEEQTAVHESQ
;
A
#
# COMPACT_ATOMS: atom_id res chain seq x y z
N GLN A 1 14.03 14.28 -26.25
CA GLN A 1 13.94 14.91 -24.92
C GLN A 1 12.66 14.42 -24.26
N LEU A 2 12.81 13.61 -23.20
CA LEU A 2 11.92 13.48 -22.03
C LEU A 2 12.50 12.34 -21.16
N PRO A 3 13.38 12.63 -20.17
CA PRO A 3 13.48 11.73 -19.03
C PRO A 3 13.78 12.51 -17.74
N PHE A 4 12.75 13.06 -17.09
CA PHE A 4 12.91 13.60 -15.72
C PHE A 4 11.86 13.05 -14.73
N ALA A 5 10.83 12.34 -15.20
CA ALA A 5 9.81 11.77 -14.33
C ALA A 5 10.08 10.33 -13.86
N GLN A 6 10.96 9.57 -14.53
CA GLN A 6 11.22 8.16 -14.16
C GLN A 6 12.26 7.98 -13.04
N ASN A 7 13.17 8.94 -12.82
CA ASN A 7 14.29 8.73 -11.88
C ASN A 7 13.95 8.87 -10.39
N ARG A 8 12.83 9.52 -10.01
CA ARG A 8 12.48 9.68 -8.59
C ARG A 8 11.74 8.48 -7.98
N VAL A 9 11.13 7.65 -8.82
CA VAL A 9 10.40 6.45 -8.37
C VAL A 9 11.38 5.31 -8.11
N VAL A 10 12.42 5.17 -8.94
CA VAL A 10 13.41 4.10 -8.84
C VAL A 10 14.29 4.24 -7.58
N ASP A 11 14.68 5.47 -7.22
CA ASP A 11 15.51 5.75 -6.04
C ASP A 11 14.76 5.47 -4.72
N ARG A 12 13.43 5.68 -4.68
CA ARG A 12 12.60 5.30 -3.52
C ARG A 12 12.37 3.80 -3.40
N VAL A 13 12.41 3.06 -4.50
CA VAL A 13 12.20 1.60 -4.53
C VAL A 13 13.48 0.87 -4.14
N GLN A 14 14.67 1.36 -4.52
CA GLN A 14 15.95 0.75 -4.15
C GLN A 14 16.26 0.81 -2.64
N GLY A 15 15.67 1.75 -1.89
CA GLY A 15 15.75 1.77 -0.42
C GLY A 15 14.95 0.67 0.27
N LEU A 16 14.03 0.00 -0.42
CA LEU A 16 13.19 -1.08 0.14
C LEU A 16 13.82 -2.47 0.02
N GLU A 17 14.86 -2.67 -0.81
CA GLU A 17 15.37 -4.01 -1.13
C GLU A 17 16.41 -4.58 -0.15
N ALA A 18 17.00 -3.76 0.73
CA ALA A 18 18.20 -4.16 1.48
C ALA A 18 17.96 -4.96 2.79
N HIS A 19 16.71 -5.17 3.23
CA HIS A 19 16.39 -5.83 4.52
C HIS A 19 15.78 -7.24 4.37
N PHE A 20 16.14 -7.94 3.30
CA PHE A 20 15.75 -9.32 3.05
C PHE A 20 16.71 -10.30 3.75
N GLU A 21 16.59 -10.48 5.07
CA GLU A 21 17.20 -11.66 5.74
C GLU A 21 16.16 -12.53 6.46
N VAL A 22 15.65 -13.45 5.62
CA VAL A 22 15.52 -14.89 5.91
C VAL A 22 14.25 -15.32 6.69
N LEU A 23 13.27 -15.76 5.90
CA LEU A 23 12.14 -16.65 6.23
C LEU A 23 11.02 -16.14 7.16
N TYR A 24 11.28 -15.23 8.10
CA TYR A 24 10.24 -14.35 8.69
C TYR A 24 9.86 -13.19 7.74
N SER A 25 10.82 -12.88 6.86
CA SER A 25 10.76 -11.95 5.72
C SER A 25 9.59 -12.20 4.77
N HIS A 26 9.16 -13.45 4.53
CA HIS A 26 8.13 -13.72 3.51
C HIS A 26 6.72 -13.30 3.93
N VAL A 27 6.32 -13.44 5.20
CA VAL A 27 4.98 -13.03 5.66
C VAL A 27 4.91 -11.52 5.87
N CYS A 28 5.97 -10.89 6.41
CA CYS A 28 6.06 -9.43 6.43
C CYS A 28 6.20 -8.83 5.01
N GLN A 29 6.89 -9.50 4.08
CA GLN A 29 6.89 -9.12 2.66
C GLN A 29 5.51 -9.30 2.04
N LEU A 30 4.94 -10.50 2.02
CA LEU A 30 3.49 -10.76 2.19
C LEU A 30 2.62 -9.51 2.36
N LEU A 31 2.64 -9.10 3.62
CA LEU A 31 1.80 -8.10 4.24
C LEU A 31 2.09 -6.68 3.74
N CYS A 32 3.38 -6.33 3.61
CA CYS A 32 3.82 -5.01 3.17
C CYS A 32 3.72 -4.85 1.64
N VAL A 33 3.96 -5.89 0.85
CA VAL A 33 3.86 -5.89 -0.62
C VAL A 33 2.44 -5.56 -1.04
N CYS A 34 1.42 -6.19 -0.44
CA CYS A 34 0.03 -5.85 -0.77
C CYS A 34 -0.33 -4.40 -0.40
N LEU A 35 0.23 -3.85 0.69
CA LEU A 35 0.03 -2.44 1.06
C LEU A 35 0.80 -1.48 0.13
N LEU A 36 1.98 -1.87 -0.33
CA LEU A 36 2.74 -1.12 -1.34
C LEU A 36 2.00 -1.09 -2.69
N ASP A 37 1.29 -2.15 -3.06
CA ASP A 37 0.44 -2.18 -4.25
C ASP A 37 -0.73 -1.18 -4.14
N VAL A 38 -1.31 -1.03 -2.94
CA VAL A 38 -2.33 0.01 -2.68
C VAL A 38 -1.71 1.40 -2.88
N ILE A 39 -0.52 1.65 -2.35
CA ILE A 39 0.20 2.92 -2.53
C ILE A 39 0.47 3.17 -4.02
N ALA A 40 0.99 2.18 -4.74
CA ALA A 40 1.27 2.25 -6.16
C ALA A 40 0.01 2.58 -6.97
N GLN A 41 -1.13 1.95 -6.65
CA GLN A 41 -2.42 2.23 -7.29
C GLN A 41 -2.93 3.65 -6.98
N CYS A 42 -2.57 4.21 -5.82
CA CYS A 42 -2.94 5.57 -5.43
C CYS A 42 -2.09 6.67 -6.08
N ILE A 43 -0.79 6.44 -6.27
CA ILE A 43 0.17 7.48 -6.67
C ILE A 43 0.66 7.37 -8.11
N LEU A 44 0.68 6.16 -8.69
CA LEU A 44 1.22 5.97 -10.03
C LEU A 44 0.14 6.25 -11.07
N PRO A 45 0.45 7.07 -12.11
CA PRO A 45 -0.46 7.25 -13.22
C PRO A 45 -0.66 5.90 -13.92
N GLN A 46 -1.90 5.42 -13.97
CA GLN A 46 -2.21 4.14 -14.58
C GLN A 46 -2.08 4.28 -16.10
N ALA A 47 -1.06 3.64 -16.69
CA ALA A 47 -0.86 3.67 -18.12
C ALA A 47 -2.04 2.98 -18.84
N GLY A 48 -2.93 3.78 -19.45
CA GLY A 48 -3.85 3.33 -20.49
C GLY A 48 -5.19 2.70 -20.07
N LYS A 49 -5.75 2.96 -18.88
CA LYS A 49 -7.10 2.46 -18.52
C LYS A 49 -7.93 3.50 -17.79
N GLY A 50 -8.68 4.29 -18.56
CA GLY A 50 -9.47 5.43 -18.05
C GLY A 50 -10.80 5.09 -17.37
N GLU A 51 -11.17 3.82 -17.17
CA GLU A 51 -12.54 3.49 -16.72
C GLU A 51 -12.61 2.56 -15.50
N ASN A 52 -11.50 2.04 -14.95
CA ASN A 52 -11.58 1.01 -13.91
C ASN A 52 -10.58 1.13 -12.76
N GLU A 53 -10.07 2.33 -12.50
CA GLU A 53 -9.06 2.56 -11.46
C GLU A 53 -9.57 2.32 -10.04
N ASP A 54 -10.86 2.60 -9.78
CA ASP A 54 -11.48 2.39 -8.48
C ASP A 54 -11.78 0.90 -8.22
N GLU A 55 -12.19 0.15 -9.23
CA GLU A 55 -12.31 -1.31 -9.12
C GLU A 55 -10.96 -1.94 -8.81
N LYS A 56 -9.91 -1.52 -9.51
CA LYS A 56 -8.56 -2.00 -9.26
C LYS A 56 -8.04 -1.61 -7.87
N LEU A 57 -8.36 -0.41 -7.38
CA LEU A 57 -8.06 0.01 -6.02
C LEU A 57 -8.76 -0.87 -4.99
N ASN A 58 -10.03 -1.22 -5.23
CA ASN A 58 -10.78 -2.14 -4.36
C ASN A 58 -10.16 -3.54 -4.35
N GLU A 59 -9.72 -4.06 -5.50
CA GLU A 59 -9.05 -5.36 -5.60
C GLU A 59 -7.74 -5.39 -4.79
N VAL A 60 -6.85 -4.42 -5.00
CA VAL A 60 -5.56 -4.38 -4.27
C VAL A 60 -5.77 -4.15 -2.78
N MET A 61 -6.74 -3.30 -2.41
CA MET A 61 -7.08 -3.06 -1.00
C MET A 61 -7.71 -4.30 -0.36
N GLN A 62 -8.53 -5.04 -1.09
CA GLN A 62 -9.11 -6.29 -0.60
C GLN A 62 -8.03 -7.34 -0.34
N GLU A 63 -7.04 -7.45 -1.24
CA GLU A 63 -5.92 -8.37 -1.05
C GLU A 63 -5.09 -7.99 0.16
N ALA A 64 -4.71 -6.71 0.27
CA ALA A 64 -4.01 -6.19 1.44
C ALA A 64 -4.82 -6.41 2.73
N TRP A 65 -6.13 -6.20 2.69
CA TRP A 65 -7.01 -6.38 3.83
C TRP A 65 -7.03 -7.82 4.34
N LYS A 66 -6.99 -8.85 3.47
CA LYS A 66 -7.02 -10.26 3.91
C LYS A 66 -5.90 -10.59 4.89
N TYR A 67 -4.71 -10.07 4.63
CA TYR A 67 -3.53 -10.34 5.45
C TYR A 67 -3.41 -9.37 6.63
N ASN A 68 -3.95 -8.15 6.52
CA ASN A 68 -3.78 -7.08 7.51
C ASN A 68 -5.00 -6.86 8.44
N ARG A 69 -5.97 -7.78 8.50
CA ARG A 69 -7.22 -7.57 9.29
C ARG A 69 -6.99 -7.31 10.77
N GLU A 70 -5.91 -7.83 11.33
CA GLU A 70 -5.59 -7.69 12.76
C GLU A 70 -4.87 -6.36 13.06
N CYS A 71 -4.36 -5.66 12.04
CA CYS A 71 -3.72 -4.37 12.20
C CYS A 71 -4.76 -3.32 12.61
N LYS A 72 -4.74 -2.93 13.90
CA LYS A 72 -5.68 -1.97 14.46
C LYS A 72 -5.62 -0.62 13.74
N LEU A 73 -4.42 -0.09 13.48
CA LEU A 73 -4.27 1.18 12.77
C LEU A 73 -4.90 1.14 11.38
N LEU A 74 -4.68 0.05 10.62
CA LEU A 74 -5.28 -0.11 9.31
C LEU A 74 -6.80 -0.18 9.39
N ARG A 75 -7.35 -0.96 10.34
CA ARG A 75 -8.79 -1.05 10.55
C ARG A 75 -9.43 0.30 10.85
N ASP A 76 -8.89 1.01 11.85
CA ASP A 76 -9.41 2.29 12.30
C ASP A 76 -9.36 3.32 11.16
N THR A 77 -8.27 3.31 10.40
CA THR A 77 -8.10 4.14 9.21
C THR A 77 -9.13 3.82 8.14
N LEU A 78 -9.24 2.55 7.73
CA LEU A 78 -10.13 2.15 6.62
C LEU A 78 -11.60 2.42 6.93
N GLN A 79 -11.99 2.40 8.21
CA GLN A 79 -13.30 2.85 8.65
C GLN A 79 -13.55 4.33 8.27
N THR A 80 -12.54 5.20 8.37
CA THR A 80 -12.66 6.62 7.96
C THR A 80 -12.76 6.82 6.45
N PHE A 81 -12.35 5.83 5.66
CA PHE A 81 -12.48 5.81 4.19
C PHE A 81 -13.73 5.06 3.72
N SER A 82 -14.65 4.72 4.63
CA SER A 82 -15.88 3.97 4.30
C SER A 82 -15.61 2.61 3.65
N TRP A 83 -14.54 1.92 4.07
CA TRP A 83 -14.23 0.55 3.67
C TRP A 83 -15.13 -0.45 4.39
N ASN A 84 -15.80 -1.32 3.64
CA ASN A 84 -16.72 -2.33 4.19
C ASN A 84 -16.13 -3.75 4.25
N GLY A 85 -14.83 -3.91 3.99
CA GLY A 85 -14.18 -5.23 3.90
C GLY A 85 -14.18 -5.85 2.49
N ARG A 86 -14.90 -5.25 1.53
CA ARG A 86 -14.94 -5.64 0.12
C ARG A 86 -14.55 -4.51 -0.82
N GLY A 87 -14.99 -3.29 -0.53
CA GLY A 87 -14.75 -2.12 -1.35
C GLY A 87 -14.95 -0.83 -0.56
N PHE A 88 -14.44 0.26 -1.10
CA PHE A 88 -14.78 1.60 -0.63
C PHE A 88 -16.18 1.96 -1.11
N THR A 89 -17.02 2.42 -0.19
CA THR A 89 -18.42 2.78 -0.49
C THR A 89 -18.59 4.26 -0.84
N ASP A 90 -17.58 5.07 -0.52
CA ASP A 90 -17.51 6.49 -0.83
C ASP A 90 -16.27 6.81 -1.68
N LYS A 91 -16.23 8.02 -2.22
CA LYS A 91 -15.06 8.52 -2.95
C LYS A 91 -13.85 8.59 -2.03
N VAL A 92 -12.76 7.93 -2.43
CA VAL A 92 -11.51 7.86 -1.69
C VAL A 92 -10.57 8.99 -2.12
N ASP A 93 -10.00 9.69 -1.14
CA ASP A 93 -8.81 10.50 -1.37
C ASP A 93 -7.58 9.58 -1.45
N ARG A 94 -7.12 9.32 -2.67
CA ARG A 94 -6.03 8.38 -2.95
C ARG A 94 -4.70 8.81 -2.33
N LEU A 95 -4.42 10.11 -2.27
CA LEU A 95 -3.18 10.61 -1.66
C LEU A 95 -3.20 10.38 -0.15
N LYS A 96 -4.33 10.68 0.49
CA LYS A 96 -4.51 10.44 1.92
C LYS A 96 -4.46 8.94 2.26
N LEU A 97 -5.06 8.10 1.43
CA LEU A 97 -4.99 6.64 1.59
C LEU A 97 -3.55 6.15 1.50
N ALA A 98 -2.78 6.61 0.50
CA ALA A 98 -1.37 6.22 0.33
C ALA A 98 -0.50 6.62 1.53
N GLU A 99 -0.70 7.84 2.07
CA GLU A 99 0.05 8.33 3.22
C GLU A 99 -0.19 7.47 4.47
N ILE A 100 -1.44 7.11 4.74
CA ILE A 100 -1.75 6.31 5.93
C ILE A 100 -1.36 4.85 5.75
N VAL A 101 -1.52 4.29 4.55
CA VAL A 101 -1.01 2.95 4.23
C VAL A 101 0.51 2.88 4.39
N LYS A 102 1.24 3.94 4.01
CA LYS A 102 2.67 4.07 4.30
C LYS A 102 2.96 4.07 5.79
N GLN A 103 2.21 4.84 6.59
CA GLN A 103 2.37 4.84 8.05
C GLN A 103 2.12 3.45 8.66
N VAL A 104 1.09 2.74 8.18
CA VAL A 104 0.79 1.36 8.59
C VAL A 104 1.95 0.41 8.28
N ILE A 105 2.60 0.56 7.12
CA ILE A 105 3.81 -0.21 6.80
C ILE A 105 4.93 0.15 7.79
N GLU A 106 5.21 1.44 7.98
CA GLU A 106 6.26 1.94 8.87
C GLU A 106 6.09 1.42 10.31
N GLU A 107 4.88 1.46 10.86
CA GLU A 107 4.59 0.94 12.21
C GLU A 107 4.75 -0.59 12.29
N GLN A 108 4.28 -1.33 11.29
CA GLN A 108 4.44 -2.79 11.27
C GLN A 108 5.91 -3.22 11.14
N THR A 109 6.71 -2.44 10.42
CA THR A 109 8.17 -2.65 10.33
C THR A 109 8.92 -2.19 11.60
N ALA A 110 8.50 -1.10 12.25
CA ALA A 110 9.17 -0.54 13.43
C ALA A 110 8.96 -1.39 14.69
N VAL A 111 7.80 -2.03 14.84
CA VAL A 111 7.55 -3.01 15.92
C VAL A 111 8.56 -4.16 15.90
N HIS A 112 9.12 -4.49 14.73
CA HIS A 112 10.07 -5.58 14.57
C HIS A 112 11.54 -5.22 14.83
N GLU A 113 11.95 -3.95 14.72
CA GLU A 113 13.33 -3.54 15.04
C GLU A 113 13.60 -3.42 16.56
N SER A 114 12.54 -3.44 17.38
CA SER A 114 12.61 -3.21 18.83
C SER A 114 12.55 -4.50 19.67
N GLN A 115 12.64 -5.69 19.06
CA GLN A 115 12.70 -6.99 19.74
C GLN A 115 14.03 -7.69 19.49
#